data_AF-A0A7K5K9A9-F1
#
_entry.id   AF-A0A7K5K9A9-F1
#
_cell.length_a   1.000
_cell.length_b   1.000
_cell.length_c   1.000
_cell.angle_alpha   90.00
_cell.angle_beta   90.00
_cell.angle_gamma   90.00
#
_symmetry.space_group_name_H-M   'P 1'
#
loop_
_entity.id
_entity.type
_entity.pdbx_description
1 polymer ?
#
loop_
_entity_poly.entity_id
_entity_poly.type
_entity_poly.pdbx_seq_one_letter_code
_entity_poly.pdbx_strand_id
1 'polypeptide(L)'
;EVRGVPQSTPDAMPERKRTTPMNPKNVHGSRCNAMYRRPFRDRVIHLLALKNYKKPELFDRLQRDGIMQKDRGSLGKILQQVANLNAKDNSFSLKEHLFKDIQEDWPGYSEVDRQILETVLSKKSASSQNATSTSHLTPRGPSDTDAPSRT
;
A
#
# COMPACT_ATOMS: atom_id res chain seq x y z
N GLU A 1 -85.29 24.66 -13.33
CA GLU A 1 -84.15 25.48 -12.89
C GLU A 1 -82.87 24.84 -13.41
N VAL A 2 -82.21 25.36 -14.45
CA VAL A 2 -81.21 26.44 -14.49
C VAL A 2 -80.04 26.34 -13.51
N ARG A 3 -78.82 26.33 -14.10
CA ARG A 3 -77.49 26.73 -13.58
C ARG A 3 -76.75 25.70 -12.69
N GLY A 4 -75.49 25.32 -12.96
CA GLY A 4 -74.52 25.80 -13.94
C GLY A 4 -73.25 24.92 -14.01
N VAL A 5 -72.55 25.10 -15.12
CA VAL A 5 -71.15 24.73 -15.45
C VAL A 5 -70.40 26.10 -15.48
N PRO A 6 -69.04 26.29 -15.45
CA PRO A 6 -67.86 25.39 -15.47
C PRO A 6 -66.73 25.77 -14.45
N GLN A 7 -65.55 25.13 -14.60
CA GLN A 7 -64.16 25.68 -14.58
C GLN A 7 -63.23 24.96 -13.60
N SER A 8 -62.28 24.17 -14.12
CA SER A 8 -60.89 24.55 -14.43
C SER A 8 -60.00 24.56 -13.19
N THR A 9 -58.99 23.68 -13.15
CA THR A 9 -57.65 23.93 -12.58
C THR A 9 -56.76 22.71 -12.88
N PRO A 10 -55.42 22.88 -12.89
CA PRO A 10 -54.55 22.36 -13.93
C PRO A 10 -53.70 21.17 -13.51
N ASP A 11 -53.09 20.58 -14.53
CA ASP A 11 -51.74 20.01 -14.53
C ASP A 11 -50.90 20.32 -13.28
N ALA A 12 -50.63 19.28 -12.49
CA ALA A 12 -49.56 19.27 -11.51
C ALA A 12 -49.07 17.83 -11.31
N MET A 13 -48.38 17.33 -12.33
CA MET A 13 -47.42 16.24 -12.15
C MET A 13 -46.38 16.69 -11.12
N PRO A 14 -46.15 15.97 -10.00
CA PRO A 14 -44.97 16.24 -9.19
C PRO A 14 -43.76 15.61 -9.89
N GLU A 15 -43.25 16.29 -10.91
CA GLU A 15 -41.88 16.07 -11.35
C GLU A 15 -40.92 16.63 -10.28
N ARG A 16 -39.91 15.83 -9.94
CA ARG A 16 -38.68 16.18 -9.20
C ARG A 16 -38.96 16.45 -7.72
N LYS A 17 -38.46 15.61 -6.80
CA LYS A 17 -37.05 15.64 -6.42
C LYS A 17 -36.52 14.23 -6.08
N ARG A 18 -35.58 13.72 -6.86
CA ARG A 18 -34.60 12.74 -6.36
C ARG A 18 -33.58 13.51 -5.52
N THR A 19 -33.95 13.86 -4.30
CA THR A 19 -33.04 14.45 -3.31
C THR A 19 -33.12 13.64 -2.05
N THR A 20 -32.48 12.47 -2.06
CA THR A 20 -31.93 11.96 -0.81
C THR A 20 -30.68 12.78 -0.50
N PRO A 21 -30.63 13.45 0.66
CA PRO A 21 -29.48 14.26 1.04
C PRO A 21 -28.28 13.33 1.23
N MET A 22 -27.23 13.57 0.46
CA MET A 22 -25.92 12.96 0.64
C MET A 22 -25.40 13.37 2.00
N ASN A 23 -25.55 12.49 2.99
CA ASN A 23 -25.02 12.67 4.33
C ASN A 23 -23.48 12.58 4.27
N PRO A 24 -22.72 13.62 4.61
CA PRO A 24 -21.27 13.59 4.56
C PRO A 24 -20.62 12.91 5.78
N LYS A 25 -21.38 12.29 6.70
CA LYS A 25 -20.83 11.76 7.97
C LYS A 25 -20.19 10.37 7.86
N ASN A 26 -20.10 9.77 6.67
CA ASN A 26 -19.62 8.39 6.49
C ASN A 26 -18.16 8.28 6.01
N VAL A 27 -17.39 9.38 5.98
CA VAL A 27 -16.01 9.36 5.43
C VAL A 27 -15.09 8.36 6.16
N HIS A 28 -15.37 8.09 7.44
CA HIS A 28 -14.69 7.06 8.23
C HIS A 28 -15.02 5.62 7.77
N GLY A 29 -16.20 5.40 7.22
CA GLY A 29 -16.60 4.12 6.65
C GLY A 29 -15.93 3.85 5.30
N SER A 30 -15.63 4.87 4.50
CA SER A 30 -15.11 4.69 3.14
C SER A 30 -13.66 4.18 3.11
N ARG A 31 -12.81 4.66 4.02
CA ARG A 31 -11.39 4.23 4.11
C ARG A 31 -11.27 2.80 4.63
N CYS A 32 -12.05 2.48 5.67
CA CYS A 32 -12.15 1.14 6.20
C CYS A 32 -12.73 0.18 5.15
N ASN A 33 -13.82 0.56 4.45
CA ASN A 33 -14.44 -0.25 3.42
C ASN A 33 -13.50 -0.49 2.21
N ALA A 34 -12.72 0.51 1.81
CA ALA A 34 -11.70 0.34 0.77
C ALA A 34 -10.62 -0.69 1.16
N MET A 35 -10.23 -0.77 2.43
CA MET A 35 -9.30 -1.79 2.94
C MET A 35 -9.96 -3.18 3.05
N TYR A 36 -11.21 -3.27 3.52
CA TYR A 36 -11.94 -4.54 3.62
C TYR A 36 -12.29 -5.16 2.27
N ARG A 37 -12.50 -4.33 1.24
CA ARG A 37 -12.80 -4.79 -0.13
C ARG A 37 -11.61 -5.45 -0.80
N ARG A 38 -10.39 -5.23 -0.30
CA ARG A 38 -9.19 -5.87 -0.83
C ARG A 38 -9.04 -7.27 -0.24
N PRO A 39 -8.62 -8.27 -1.05
CA PRO A 39 -8.45 -9.62 -0.56
C PRO A 39 -7.36 -9.65 0.52
N PHE A 40 -7.53 -10.55 1.50
CA PHE A 40 -6.65 -10.61 2.66
C PHE A 40 -5.18 -10.82 2.27
N ARG A 41 -4.94 -11.62 1.23
CA ARG A 41 -3.61 -11.86 0.67
C ARG A 41 -2.95 -10.56 0.20
N ASP A 42 -3.64 -9.74 -0.60
CA ASP A 42 -3.06 -8.50 -1.13
C ASP A 42 -2.72 -7.54 0.01
N ARG A 43 -3.57 -7.46 1.03
CA ARG A 43 -3.31 -6.61 2.21
C ARG A 43 -2.01 -7.00 2.90
N VAL A 44 -1.74 -8.30 3.04
CA VAL A 44 -0.47 -8.81 3.60
C VAL A 44 0.71 -8.46 2.69
N ILE A 45 0.57 -8.65 1.38
CA ILE A 45 1.61 -8.31 0.39
C ILE A 45 1.98 -6.83 0.49
N HIS A 46 0.99 -5.94 0.49
CA HIS A 46 1.20 -4.49 0.52
C HIS A 46 1.85 -4.01 1.83
N LEU A 47 1.56 -4.66 2.97
CA LEU A 47 2.24 -4.35 4.22
C LEU A 47 3.71 -4.80 4.20
N LEU A 48 3.97 -6.04 3.76
CA LEU A 48 5.33 -6.58 3.70
C LEU A 48 6.21 -5.91 2.63
N ALA A 49 5.59 -5.27 1.63
CA ALA A 49 6.29 -4.47 0.64
C ALA A 49 7.03 -3.26 1.23
N LEU A 50 6.45 -2.65 2.28
CA LEU A 50 7.02 -1.48 2.92
C LEU A 50 8.21 -1.85 3.81
N LYS A 51 8.06 -2.91 4.60
CA LYS A 51 9.12 -3.42 5.48
C LYS A 51 8.89 -4.86 5.88
N ASN A 52 9.94 -5.46 6.44
CA ASN A 52 9.80 -6.74 7.12
C ASN A 52 8.99 -6.56 8.41
N TYR A 53 7.98 -7.41 8.61
CA TYR A 53 7.13 -7.38 9.79
C TYR A 53 7.23 -8.68 10.58
N LYS A 54 7.11 -8.60 11.90
CA LYS A 54 6.91 -9.79 12.74
C LYS A 54 5.45 -10.21 12.71
N LYS A 55 5.17 -11.51 12.90
CA LYS A 55 3.79 -12.03 12.93
C LYS A 55 2.83 -11.28 13.88
N PRO A 56 3.18 -11.00 15.15
CA PRO A 56 2.29 -10.25 16.04
C PRO A 56 2.07 -8.81 15.56
N GLU A 57 3.14 -8.09 15.22
CA GLU A 57 3.06 -6.69 14.75
C GLU A 57 2.23 -6.57 13.47
N LEU A 58 2.38 -7.52 12.55
CA LEU A 58 1.60 -7.56 11.32
C LEU A 58 0.12 -7.80 11.61
N PHE A 59 -0.18 -8.75 12.50
CA PHE A 59 -1.54 -9.06 12.90
C PHE A 59 -2.21 -7.86 13.57
N ASP A 60 -1.51 -7.15 14.46
CA ASP A 60 -2.04 -5.96 15.14
C ASP A 60 -2.36 -4.83 14.14
N ARG A 61 -1.53 -4.65 13.10
CA ARG A 61 -1.82 -3.69 12.03
C ARG A 61 -3.06 -4.11 11.24
N LEU A 62 -3.13 -5.37 10.85
CA LEU A 62 -4.26 -5.94 10.12
C LEU A 62 -5.57 -5.85 10.94
N GLN A 63 -5.49 -6.02 12.26
CA GLN A 63 -6.65 -5.91 13.16
C GLN A 63 -7.19 -4.47 13.26
N ARG A 64 -6.33 -3.45 13.18
CA ARG A 64 -6.77 -2.05 13.08
C ARG A 64 -7.49 -1.76 11.77
N ASP A 65 -7.13 -2.48 10.72
CA ASP A 65 -7.83 -2.48 9.45
C ASP A 65 -9.01 -3.48 9.44
N GLY A 66 -9.37 -4.02 10.62
CA GLY A 66 -10.48 -4.93 10.96
C GLY A 66 -10.41 -6.37 10.48
N ILE A 67 -9.21 -6.89 10.26
CA ILE A 67 -9.03 -8.35 10.24
C ILE A 67 -9.37 -8.92 11.63
N MET A 68 -10.13 -10.01 11.65
CA MET A 68 -10.59 -10.63 12.89
C MET A 68 -9.59 -11.69 13.37
N GLN A 69 -9.62 -12.00 14.67
CA GLN A 69 -8.82 -13.10 15.27
C GLN A 69 -9.02 -14.46 14.58
N LYS A 70 -10.22 -14.72 14.05
CA LYS A 70 -10.51 -15.94 13.28
C LYS A 70 -9.60 -16.11 12.05
N ASP A 71 -9.13 -15.01 11.47
CA ASP A 71 -8.29 -15.01 10.28
C ASP A 71 -6.80 -15.20 10.60
N ARG A 72 -6.44 -15.28 11.89
CA ARG A 72 -5.05 -15.52 12.35
C ARG A 72 -4.49 -16.85 11.82
N GLY A 73 -5.34 -17.87 11.68
CA GLY A 73 -4.96 -19.14 11.06
C GLY A 73 -4.63 -18.98 9.57
N SER A 74 -5.46 -18.22 8.85
CA SER A 74 -5.27 -17.88 7.43
C SER A 74 -4.02 -17.01 7.22
N LEU A 75 -3.75 -16.07 8.13
CA LEU A 75 -2.55 -15.22 8.07
C LEU A 75 -1.28 -16.06 8.04
N GLY A 76 -1.20 -17.10 8.87
CA GLY A 76 -0.04 -18.01 8.90
C GLY A 76 0.17 -18.72 7.56
N LYS A 77 -0.90 -19.18 6.91
CA LYS A 77 -0.85 -19.84 5.61
C LYS A 77 -0.43 -18.87 4.51
N ILE A 78 -1.03 -17.68 4.49
CA ILE A 78 -0.72 -16.62 3.52
C ILE A 78 0.75 -16.21 3.67
N LEU A 79 1.24 -15.98 4.89
CA LEU A 79 2.63 -15.63 5.15
C LEU A 79 3.62 -16.65 4.59
N GLN A 80 3.34 -17.96 4.70
CA GLN A 80 4.20 -18.97 4.10
C GLN A 80 4.21 -18.91 2.56
N GLN A 81 3.08 -18.54 1.96
CA GLN A 81 2.95 -18.41 0.51
C GLN A 81 3.59 -17.13 -0.02
N VAL A 82 3.40 -16.00 0.67
CA VAL A 82 3.80 -14.68 0.17
C VAL A 82 5.10 -14.13 0.76
N ALA A 83 5.58 -14.70 1.86
CA ALA A 83 6.73 -14.19 2.58
C ALA A 83 7.75 -15.28 2.89
N ASN A 84 9.00 -14.87 3.08
CA ASN A 84 10.06 -15.70 3.62
C ASN A 84 10.16 -15.43 5.13
N LEU A 85 10.01 -16.47 5.93
CA LEU A 85 10.25 -16.40 7.37
C LEU A 85 11.75 -16.40 7.64
N ASN A 86 12.23 -15.34 8.27
CA ASN A 86 13.58 -15.29 8.81
C ASN A 86 13.59 -15.93 10.20
N ALA A 87 14.23 -17.09 10.32
CA ALA A 87 14.31 -17.83 11.58
C ALA A 87 15.19 -17.13 12.64
N LYS A 88 15.99 -16.15 12.26
CA LYS A 88 16.91 -15.44 13.18
C LYS A 88 16.18 -14.45 14.09
N ASP A 89 15.19 -13.76 13.55
CA ASP A 89 14.49 -12.64 14.20
C ASP A 89 12.96 -12.76 14.11
N ASN A 90 12.46 -13.86 13.55
CA ASN A 90 11.04 -14.14 13.31
C ASN A 90 10.34 -13.05 12.47
N SER A 91 11.09 -12.38 11.60
CA SER A 91 10.54 -11.43 10.66
C SER A 91 10.10 -12.11 9.37
N PHE A 92 9.05 -11.58 8.76
CA PHE A 92 8.55 -12.01 7.46
C PHE A 92 8.97 -10.96 6.45
N SER A 93 9.64 -11.38 5.37
CA SER A 93 10.02 -10.53 4.24
C SER A 93 9.25 -10.93 2.99
N LEU A 94 8.83 -9.96 2.18
CA LEU A 94 8.06 -10.25 0.97
C LEU A 94 8.90 -11.02 -0.07
N LYS A 95 8.31 -12.03 -0.73
CA LYS A 95 8.97 -12.75 -1.81
C LYS A 95 9.13 -11.86 -3.05
N GLU A 96 10.27 -11.99 -3.72
CA GLU A 96 10.65 -11.12 -4.85
C GLU A 96 9.64 -11.15 -6.01
N HIS A 97 9.09 -12.32 -6.31
CA HIS A 97 8.12 -12.47 -7.39
C HIS A 97 6.77 -11.80 -7.13
N LEU A 98 6.49 -11.35 -5.90
CA LEU A 98 5.25 -10.67 -5.55
C LEU A 98 5.37 -9.16 -5.58
N PHE A 99 6.58 -8.62 -5.77
CA PHE A 99 6.72 -7.17 -5.92
C PHE A 99 5.97 -6.65 -7.16
N LYS A 100 5.76 -7.49 -8.18
CA LYS A 100 4.92 -7.20 -9.34
C LYS A 100 3.41 -7.12 -9.04
N ASP A 101 2.97 -7.67 -7.92
CA ASP A 101 1.57 -7.65 -7.49
C ASP A 101 1.25 -6.40 -6.62
N ILE A 102 2.26 -5.57 -6.33
CA ILE A 102 2.10 -4.35 -5.53
C ILE A 102 1.47 -3.25 -6.37
N GLN A 103 0.50 -2.54 -5.78
CA GLN A 103 -0.19 -1.40 -6.39
C GLN A 103 0.27 -0.09 -5.73
N GLU A 104 0.72 0.87 -6.54
CA GLU A 104 1.15 2.19 -6.05
C GLU A 104 -0.03 3.02 -5.53
N ASP A 105 -1.20 2.91 -6.16
CA ASP A 105 -2.46 3.54 -5.73
C ASP A 105 -3.16 2.80 -4.59
N TRP A 106 -2.40 2.08 -3.76
CA TRP A 106 -2.99 1.36 -2.63
C TRP A 106 -3.56 2.34 -1.61
N PRO A 107 -4.85 2.24 -1.22
CA PRO A 107 -5.48 3.24 -0.36
C PRO A 107 -4.92 3.27 1.09
N GLY A 108 -4.05 2.32 1.43
CA GLY A 108 -3.35 2.26 2.72
C GLY A 108 -1.96 2.89 2.69
N TYR A 109 -1.46 3.34 1.53
CA TYR A 109 -0.17 3.99 1.40
C TYR A 109 -0.29 5.50 1.58
N SER A 110 0.44 6.01 2.57
CA SER A 110 0.77 7.43 2.65
C SER A 110 1.85 7.79 1.63
N GLU A 111 2.07 9.09 1.42
CA GLU A 111 3.18 9.58 0.58
C GLU A 111 4.54 9.00 1.01
N VAL A 112 4.74 8.88 2.33
CA VAL A 112 5.93 8.28 2.92
C VAL A 112 6.03 6.80 2.56
N ASP A 113 4.92 6.07 2.61
CA ASP A 113 4.89 4.65 2.24
C ASP A 113 5.24 4.44 0.77
N ARG A 114 4.83 5.36 -0.12
CA ARG A 114 5.18 5.31 -1.55
C ARG A 114 6.67 5.51 -1.78
N GLN A 115 7.31 6.46 -1.11
CA GLN A 115 8.76 6.64 -1.19
C GLN A 115 9.53 5.43 -0.66
N ILE A 116 9.04 4.80 0.41
CA ILE A 116 9.61 3.55 0.94
C ILE A 116 9.50 2.46 -0.12
N LEU A 117 8.33 2.30 -0.74
CA LEU A 117 8.12 1.31 -1.78
C LEU A 117 9.06 1.50 -2.97
N GLU A 118 9.19 2.72 -3.47
CA GLU A 118 10.10 3.07 -4.57
C GLU A 118 11.56 2.71 -4.22
N THR A 119 11.97 3.03 -2.99
CA THR A 119 13.31 2.68 -2.48
C THR A 119 13.51 1.17 -2.41
N VAL A 120 12.51 0.43 -1.91
CA VAL A 120 12.58 -1.04 -1.79
C VAL A 120 12.62 -1.69 -3.17
N LEU A 121 11.79 -1.24 -4.11
CA LEU A 121 11.75 -1.74 -5.50
C LEU A 121 13.08 -1.49 -6.22
N SER A 122 13.66 -0.29 -6.07
CA SER A 122 14.96 0.07 -6.65
C SER A 122 16.11 -0.77 -6.08
N LYS A 123 16.10 -1.03 -4.77
CA LYS A 123 17.11 -1.91 -4.14
C LYS A 123 16.92 -3.37 -4.54
N LYS A 124 15.68 -3.81 -4.73
CA LYS A 124 15.33 -5.18 -5.09
C LYS A 124 15.74 -5.50 -6.53
N SER A 125 15.52 -4.59 -7.47
CA SER A 125 16.00 -4.72 -8.85
C SER A 125 17.54 -4.72 -8.94
N ALA A 126 18.21 -3.88 -8.14
CA ALA A 126 19.68 -3.86 -8.06
C ALA A 126 20.28 -5.11 -7.40
N SER A 127 19.57 -5.75 -6.47
CA SER A 127 20.03 -6.97 -5.80
C SER A 127 20.10 -8.18 -6.72
N SER A 128 19.30 -8.23 -7.80
CA SER A 128 19.47 -9.27 -8.84
C SER A 128 20.68 -9.04 -9.74
N GLN A 129 21.33 -7.87 -9.68
CA GLN A 129 22.56 -7.58 -10.43
C GLN A 129 23.82 -7.48 -9.55
N ASN A 130 23.70 -7.44 -8.23
CA ASN A 130 24.85 -7.36 -7.32
C ASN A 130 25.30 -8.71 -6.77
N ALA A 131 25.71 -9.59 -7.70
CA ALA A 131 26.91 -10.40 -7.50
C ALA A 131 28.08 -9.91 -8.39
N THR A 132 27.95 -8.76 -9.06
CA THR A 132 29.01 -8.20 -9.90
C THR A 132 28.96 -6.68 -9.94
N SER A 133 29.45 -6.03 -8.88
CA SER A 133 30.12 -4.74 -9.03
C SER A 133 31.12 -4.54 -7.88
N THR A 134 32.20 -5.29 -8.04
CA THR A 134 33.57 -4.88 -7.72
C THR A 134 33.80 -3.39 -8.05
N SER A 135 34.56 -2.72 -7.18
CA SER A 135 35.22 -1.44 -7.39
C SER A 135 34.38 -0.17 -7.28
N HIS A 136 34.36 0.41 -6.08
CA HIS A 136 34.58 1.85 -5.94
C HIS A 136 35.86 2.08 -5.13
N LEU A 137 36.96 1.98 -5.87
CA LEU A 137 38.10 2.91 -5.88
C LEU A 137 38.67 3.31 -4.51
N THR A 138 39.66 2.55 -4.07
CA THR A 138 40.85 3.10 -3.43
C THR A 138 41.55 4.06 -4.40
N PRO A 139 41.76 5.34 -4.08
CA PRO A 139 42.76 6.14 -4.76
C PRO A 139 44.13 5.73 -4.20
N ARG A 140 44.83 4.81 -4.87
CA ARG A 140 46.24 4.55 -4.61
C ARG A 140 47.05 4.83 -5.87
N GLY A 141 47.72 5.98 -5.85
CA GLY A 141 48.95 6.29 -6.60
C GLY A 141 48.78 6.45 -8.11
N PRO A 142 49.64 7.28 -8.75
CA PRO A 142 51.06 6.94 -8.72
C PRO A 142 51.97 8.07 -8.23
N SER A 143 53.12 7.61 -7.75
CA SER A 143 54.35 8.33 -7.40
C SER A 143 54.91 9.17 -8.54
N ASP A 144 56.01 9.88 -8.19
CA ASP A 144 57.10 10.41 -9.03
C ASP A 144 56.90 11.85 -9.54
N THR A 145 57.83 12.82 -9.40
CA THR A 145 59.26 12.85 -9.01
C THR A 145 59.65 14.34 -8.74
N ASP A 146 60.79 14.57 -8.04
CA ASP A 146 61.72 15.73 -8.23
C ASP A 146 61.26 17.12 -7.72
N ALA A 147 61.99 17.99 -7.01
CA ALA A 147 63.35 18.09 -6.47
C ALA A 147 63.37 19.27 -5.46
N PRO A 148 64.37 19.39 -4.55
CA PRO A 148 64.56 20.58 -3.73
C PRO A 148 65.35 21.65 -4.51
N SER A 149 64.73 22.80 -4.79
CA SER A 149 65.47 23.99 -5.23
C SER A 149 66.06 24.72 -4.03
N ARG A 150 67.39 24.62 -3.98
CA ARG A 150 68.36 25.38 -3.19
C ARG A 150 68.40 26.84 -3.66
N THR A 151 68.48 27.81 -2.74
CA THR A 151 69.54 28.84 -2.58
C THR A 151 69.24 29.65 -1.33
#